data_AF-A0A821AD70-F1
#
_entry.id   AF-A0A821AD70-F1
#
_cell.length_a   1.000
_cell.length_b   1.000
_cell.length_c   1.000
_cell.angle_alpha   90.00
_cell.angle_beta   90.00
_cell.angle_gamma   90.00
#
_symmetry.space_group_name_H-M   'P 1'
#
loop_
_entity.id
_entity.type
_entity.pdbx_description
1 polymer ?
#
loop_
_entity_poly.entity_id
_entity_poly.type
_entity_poly.pdbx_seq_one_letter_code
_entity_poly.pdbx_strand_id
1 'polypeptide(L)'
;MSKSSHPDPILDRFCLQILPEIHHKIKWLNLESSSIERILVTNYPNLYGLGLYDVEIETALSLFMDKNQILALMIERTTYAKVSPTDDANARILTHIFTTFSNLQYFNFCPSSIWNQRLGESKNDNQDFSIIKYSYLINLTLYFAHDDYIEEFLVDTNTCLPNNTVHLNIYYEQLERVTHNFTRDITRISCAKLNSLCLNGHRLPEYAKDYFPHL
;
A
#
# COMPACT_ATOMS: atom_id res chain seq x y z
N MET A 1 -6.14 10.08 21.04
CA MET A 1 -7.12 10.87 21.83
C MET A 1 -8.38 11.00 20.98
N SER A 2 -9.49 10.39 21.39
CA SER A 2 -10.73 10.37 20.59
C SER A 2 -11.32 11.78 20.49
N LYS A 3 -11.41 12.33 19.28
CA LYS A 3 -12.34 13.43 19.01
C LYS A 3 -13.75 12.87 19.26
N SER A 4 -14.50 13.49 20.17
CA SER A 4 -15.90 13.15 20.41
C SER A 4 -16.67 13.32 19.10
N SER A 5 -16.97 12.21 18.42
CA SER A 5 -17.79 12.23 17.22
C SER A 5 -19.17 12.76 17.60
N HIS A 6 -19.61 13.84 16.94
CA HIS A 6 -21.00 14.23 17.02
C HIS A 6 -21.87 13.04 16.57
N PRO A 7 -23.07 12.86 17.16
CA PRO A 7 -23.96 11.79 16.76
C PRO A 7 -24.22 11.90 15.25
N ASP A 8 -23.83 10.85 14.53
CA ASP A 8 -24.11 10.70 13.11
C ASP A 8 -25.25 9.69 13.01
N PRO A 9 -26.51 10.14 12.88
CA PRO A 9 -27.66 9.25 12.93
C PRO A 9 -27.68 8.24 11.77
N ILE A 10 -27.01 8.56 10.65
CA ILE A 10 -26.89 7.65 9.51
C ILE A 10 -25.91 6.54 9.85
N LEU A 11 -24.72 6.90 10.33
CA LEU A 11 -23.71 5.92 10.75
C LEU A 11 -24.20 5.10 11.95
N ASP A 12 -24.92 5.70 12.89
CA ASP A 12 -25.55 5.03 14.04
C ASP A 12 -26.54 3.97 13.57
N ARG A 13 -27.46 4.35 12.67
CA ARG A 13 -28.43 3.40 12.10
C ARG A 13 -27.72 2.27 11.35
N PHE A 14 -26.70 2.60 10.56
CA PHE A 14 -25.93 1.60 9.83
C PHE A 14 -25.26 0.61 10.79
N CYS A 15 -24.47 1.09 11.76
CA CYS A 15 -23.74 0.25 12.70
C CYS A 15 -24.64 -0.56 13.64
N LEU A 16 -25.77 0.00 14.09
CA LEU A 16 -26.62 -0.62 15.11
C LEU A 16 -27.73 -1.51 14.54
N GLN A 17 -28.22 -1.23 13.34
CA GLN A 17 -29.38 -1.93 12.77
C GLN A 17 -29.00 -2.75 11.54
N ILE A 18 -28.25 -2.16 10.60
CA ILE A 18 -28.00 -2.79 9.30
C ILE A 18 -26.81 -3.75 9.38
N LEU A 19 -25.69 -3.28 9.92
CA LEU A 19 -24.42 -4.00 9.95
C LEU A 19 -24.53 -5.38 10.64
N PRO A 20 -25.21 -5.54 11.79
CA PRO A 20 -25.39 -6.84 12.43
C PRO A 20 -26.15 -7.86 11.57
N GLU A 21 -26.97 -7.41 10.62
CA GLU A 21 -27.73 -8.30 9.72
C GLU A 21 -26.92 -8.74 8.50
N ILE A 22 -25.93 -7.94 8.09
CA ILE A 22 -25.22 -8.14 6.82
C ILE A 22 -23.72 -8.42 6.95
N HIS A 23 -23.10 -8.25 8.12
CA HIS A 23 -21.64 -8.36 8.29
C HIS A 23 -21.04 -9.67 7.77
N HIS A 24 -21.76 -10.79 7.91
CA HIS A 24 -21.33 -12.10 7.40
C HIS A 24 -21.39 -12.21 5.87
N LYS A 25 -22.09 -11.31 5.17
CA LYS A 25 -22.16 -11.28 3.70
C LYS A 25 -21.14 -10.31 3.09
N ILE A 26 -20.57 -9.42 3.90
CA ILE A 26 -19.65 -8.40 3.45
C ILE A 26 -18.31 -9.04 3.09
N LYS A 27 -17.90 -8.77 1.85
CA LYS A 27 -16.66 -9.26 1.23
C LYS A 27 -15.62 -8.15 1.03
N TRP A 28 -16.11 -6.92 0.90
CA TRP A 28 -15.32 -5.71 0.67
C TRP A 28 -15.88 -4.56 1.51
N LEU A 29 -15.00 -3.80 2.15
CA LEU A 29 -15.35 -2.57 2.88
C LEU A 29 -14.50 -1.41 2.40
N ASN A 30 -15.14 -0.26 2.14
CA ASN A 30 -14.47 1.02 1.91
C ASN A 30 -14.78 1.91 3.10
N LEU A 31 -13.76 2.38 3.80
CA LEU A 31 -13.89 3.12 5.06
C LEU A 31 -13.12 4.42 5.02
N GLU A 32 -13.79 5.48 5.47
CA GLU A 32 -13.16 6.77 5.78
C GLU A 32 -12.78 6.84 7.26
N SER A 33 -11.83 7.72 7.60
CA SER A 33 -11.36 7.91 8.98
C SER A 33 -12.47 8.18 10.00
N SER A 34 -13.53 8.86 9.60
CA SER A 34 -14.69 9.18 10.45
C SER A 34 -15.47 7.94 10.91
N SER A 35 -15.39 6.84 10.16
CA SER A 35 -16.22 5.64 10.33
C SER A 35 -15.44 4.40 10.79
N ILE A 36 -14.11 4.43 10.64
CA ILE A 36 -13.24 3.26 10.73
C ILE A 36 -13.31 2.56 12.09
N GLU A 37 -13.20 3.31 13.20
CA GLU A 37 -13.24 2.76 14.56
C GLU A 37 -14.58 2.08 14.86
N ARG A 38 -15.68 2.61 14.31
CA ARG A 38 -17.03 2.13 14.59
C ARG A 38 -17.42 0.91 13.75
N ILE A 39 -16.91 0.83 12.52
CA ILE A 39 -17.25 -0.25 11.59
C ILE A 39 -16.30 -1.45 11.79
N LEU A 40 -15.02 -1.23 12.11
CA LEU A 40 -14.05 -2.32 12.20
C LEU A 40 -14.10 -3.17 13.46
N VAL A 41 -14.77 -2.69 14.52
CA VAL A 41 -15.04 -3.48 15.73
C VAL A 41 -15.95 -4.68 15.47
N THR A 42 -16.69 -4.67 14.36
CA THR A 42 -17.50 -5.82 13.93
C THR A 42 -16.62 -6.91 13.32
N ASN A 43 -16.96 -8.16 13.59
CA ASN A 43 -16.32 -9.31 12.96
C ASN A 43 -16.90 -9.55 11.56
N TYR A 44 -16.04 -9.71 10.54
CA TYR A 44 -16.45 -9.96 9.16
C TYR A 44 -15.85 -11.27 8.66
N PRO A 45 -16.51 -12.42 8.85
CA PRO A 45 -15.91 -13.72 8.55
C PRO A 45 -15.55 -13.94 7.07
N ASN A 46 -16.17 -13.18 6.16
CA ASN A 46 -15.97 -13.31 4.71
C ASN A 46 -15.26 -12.11 4.09
N LEU A 47 -14.73 -11.18 4.91
CA LEU A 47 -14.02 -10.01 4.43
C LEU A 47 -12.63 -10.41 3.94
N TYR A 48 -12.39 -10.20 2.65
CA TYR A 48 -11.08 -10.39 2.02
C TYR A 48 -10.53 -9.10 1.40
N GLY A 49 -11.34 -8.03 1.33
CA GLY A 49 -10.94 -6.78 0.70
C GLY A 49 -11.26 -5.55 1.54
N LEU A 50 -10.36 -4.57 1.54
CA LEU A 50 -10.47 -3.38 2.35
C LEU A 50 -9.89 -2.16 1.61
N GLY A 51 -10.69 -1.11 1.48
CA GLY A 51 -10.28 0.22 1.03
C GLY A 51 -10.30 1.22 2.17
N LEU A 52 -9.22 1.99 2.30
CA LEU A 52 -9.03 3.01 3.34
C LEU A 52 -8.85 4.37 2.68
N TYR A 53 -9.69 5.32 3.06
CA TYR A 53 -9.77 6.65 2.46
C TYR A 53 -9.59 7.72 3.53
N ASP A 54 -8.70 8.68 3.29
CA ASP A 54 -8.48 9.81 4.22
C ASP A 54 -8.20 9.34 5.66
N VAL A 55 -7.48 8.21 5.80
CA VAL A 55 -7.13 7.60 7.10
C VAL A 55 -5.69 7.94 7.48
N GLU A 56 -5.48 8.29 8.74
CA GLU A 56 -4.14 8.33 9.32
C GLU A 56 -3.62 6.90 9.43
N ILE A 57 -2.51 6.61 8.77
CA ILE A 57 -2.05 5.24 8.58
C ILE A 57 -1.73 4.50 9.88
N GLU A 58 -1.22 5.19 10.91
CA GLU A 58 -1.04 4.60 12.25
C GLU A 58 -2.37 4.15 12.87
N THR A 59 -3.41 4.98 12.71
CA THR A 59 -4.76 4.65 13.18
C THR A 59 -5.29 3.43 12.43
N ALA A 60 -5.14 3.41 11.10
CA ALA A 60 -5.44 2.23 10.30
C ALA A 60 -4.75 1.00 10.87
N LEU A 61 -3.42 1.01 10.97
CA LEU A 61 -2.62 -0.14 11.40
C LEU A 61 -3.03 -0.68 12.78
N SER A 62 -3.29 0.20 13.75
CA SER A 62 -3.75 -0.21 15.08
C SER A 62 -5.09 -0.96 15.07
N LEU A 63 -5.95 -0.71 14.08
CA LEU A 63 -7.27 -1.31 13.95
C LEU A 63 -7.27 -2.64 13.16
N PHE A 64 -6.13 -3.01 12.55
CA PHE A 64 -6.03 -4.17 11.65
C PHE A 64 -5.22 -5.35 12.17
N MET A 65 -4.62 -5.24 13.36
CA MET A 65 -3.70 -6.24 13.94
C MET A 65 -4.24 -7.69 13.94
N ASP A 66 -5.57 -7.88 13.95
CA ASP A 66 -6.20 -9.20 14.03
C ASP A 66 -6.84 -9.69 12.70
N LYS A 67 -6.67 -8.98 11.58
CA LYS A 67 -7.40 -9.25 10.32
C LYS A 67 -6.54 -9.89 9.21
N ASN A 68 -5.78 -10.94 9.54
CA ASN A 68 -4.85 -11.64 8.63
C ASN A 68 -5.50 -12.33 7.40
N GLN A 69 -6.83 -12.37 7.35
CA GLN A 69 -7.62 -12.92 6.23
C GLN A 69 -7.78 -11.95 5.04
N ILE A 70 -7.35 -10.69 5.19
CA ILE A 70 -7.44 -9.70 4.11
C ILE A 70 -6.42 -10.04 3.01
N LEU A 71 -6.92 -10.20 1.78
CA LEU A 71 -6.16 -10.51 0.58
C LEU A 71 -5.97 -9.30 -0.33
N ALA A 72 -6.84 -8.28 -0.20
CA ALA A 72 -6.79 -7.07 -1.00
C ALA A 72 -6.87 -5.83 -0.11
N LEU A 73 -5.89 -4.93 -0.26
CA LEU A 73 -5.80 -3.69 0.48
C LEU A 73 -5.62 -2.53 -0.48
N MET A 74 -6.46 -1.53 -0.32
CA MET A 74 -6.40 -0.28 -1.06
C MET A 74 -6.28 0.86 -0.08
N ILE A 75 -5.26 1.69 -0.26
CA ILE A 75 -4.98 2.84 0.57
C ILE A 75 -5.00 4.06 -0.34
N GLU A 76 -6.02 4.91 -0.15
CA GLU A 76 -6.23 6.11 -0.94
C GLU A 76 -6.25 7.35 -0.03
N ARG A 77 -5.67 8.43 -0.55
CA ARG A 77 -5.77 9.78 0.05
C ARG A 77 -5.38 9.87 1.53
N THR A 78 -4.49 9.01 2.01
CA THR A 78 -4.03 9.07 3.39
C THR A 78 -3.32 10.39 3.68
N THR A 79 -3.40 10.83 4.94
CA THR A 79 -2.65 11.97 5.46
C THR A 79 -1.72 11.48 6.56
N TYR A 80 -0.44 11.85 6.51
CA TYR A 80 0.38 11.80 7.71
C TYR A 80 -0.12 12.86 8.69
N ALA A 81 -0.31 12.48 9.95
CA ALA A 81 -0.26 13.45 11.02
C ALA A 81 1.05 14.25 10.88
N LYS A 82 1.11 15.50 11.35
CA LYS A 82 2.24 16.47 11.25
C LYS A 82 3.58 16.01 11.87
N VAL A 83 3.89 14.72 11.86
CA VAL A 83 5.21 14.18 12.13
C VAL A 83 6.04 14.45 10.88
N SER A 84 7.18 15.11 11.05
CA SER A 84 8.14 15.33 9.96
C SER A 84 8.43 13.97 9.31
N PRO A 85 8.17 13.78 8.01
CA PRO A 85 8.38 12.51 7.37
C PRO A 85 9.89 12.27 7.32
N THR A 86 10.37 11.41 8.20
CA THR A 86 11.69 10.80 8.10
C THR A 86 11.54 9.49 7.35
N ASP A 87 12.47 9.13 6.47
CA ASP A 87 12.49 7.87 5.69
C ASP A 87 12.11 6.63 6.52
N ASP A 88 12.57 6.58 7.77
CA ASP A 88 12.31 5.49 8.73
C ASP A 88 10.81 5.28 9.04
N ALA A 89 9.98 6.33 9.05
CA ALA A 89 8.55 6.20 9.36
C ALA A 89 7.80 5.47 8.24
N ASN A 90 8.16 5.74 6.99
CA ASN A 90 7.50 5.19 5.80
C ASN A 90 7.84 3.72 5.59
N ALA A 91 9.14 3.39 5.64
CA ALA A 91 9.61 2.02 5.59
C ALA A 91 8.95 1.19 6.71
N ARG A 92 8.83 1.74 7.92
CA ARG A 92 8.12 1.09 9.05
C ARG A 92 6.63 0.86 8.78
N ILE A 93 5.98 1.72 8.00
CA ILE A 93 4.56 1.59 7.70
C ILE A 93 4.29 0.53 6.65
N LEU A 94 5.03 0.53 5.54
CA LEU A 94 4.94 -0.57 4.58
C LEU A 94 5.33 -1.87 5.28
N THR A 95 6.38 -1.84 6.10
CA THR A 95 6.74 -2.97 6.95
C THR A 95 5.57 -3.47 7.77
N HIS A 96 4.92 -2.56 8.50
CA HIS A 96 3.80 -2.92 9.36
C HIS A 96 2.64 -3.50 8.55
N ILE A 97 2.22 -2.84 7.45
CA ILE A 97 1.17 -3.32 6.56
C ILE A 97 1.42 -4.76 6.14
N PHE A 98 2.61 -5.07 5.65
CA PHE A 98 2.89 -6.40 5.11
C PHE A 98 3.15 -7.44 6.20
N THR A 99 3.61 -7.04 7.39
CA THR A 99 3.64 -7.94 8.56
C THR A 99 2.23 -8.26 9.07
N THR A 100 1.30 -7.30 9.05
CA THR A 100 -0.10 -7.49 9.44
C THR A 100 -0.84 -8.32 8.38
N PHE A 101 -0.69 -8.01 7.11
CA PHE A 101 -1.36 -8.68 6.00
C PHE A 101 -0.41 -9.64 5.28
N SER A 102 0.08 -10.64 6.01
CA SER A 102 1.05 -11.61 5.47
C SER A 102 0.56 -12.40 4.25
N ASN A 103 -0.75 -12.50 4.02
CA ASN A 103 -1.37 -13.15 2.87
C ASN A 103 -1.83 -12.17 1.76
N LEU A 104 -1.38 -10.91 1.81
CA LEU A 104 -1.83 -9.88 0.87
C LEU A 104 -1.43 -10.23 -0.57
N GLN A 105 -2.44 -10.27 -1.44
CA GLN A 105 -2.29 -10.58 -2.88
C GLN A 105 -2.43 -9.34 -3.75
N TYR A 106 -3.25 -8.37 -3.32
CA TYR A 106 -3.52 -7.15 -4.07
C TYR A 106 -3.23 -5.95 -3.18
N PHE A 107 -2.29 -5.12 -3.58
CA PHE A 107 -1.97 -3.88 -2.88
C PHE A 107 -2.08 -2.69 -3.83
N ASN A 108 -2.99 -1.76 -3.52
CA ASN A 108 -3.11 -0.49 -4.20
C ASN A 108 -2.74 0.64 -3.24
N PHE A 109 -1.68 1.35 -3.58
CA PHE A 109 -1.16 2.46 -2.81
C PHE A 109 -1.21 3.73 -3.65
N CYS A 110 -2.18 4.59 -3.35
CA CYS A 110 -2.45 5.84 -4.06
C CYS A 110 -2.49 7.00 -3.04
N PRO A 111 -1.33 7.45 -2.53
CA PRO A 111 -1.29 8.54 -1.57
C PRO A 111 -1.83 9.85 -2.19
N SER A 112 -2.33 10.75 -1.33
CA SER A 112 -2.71 12.08 -1.81
C SER A 112 -1.49 12.84 -2.32
N SER A 113 -1.67 13.75 -3.29
CA SER A 113 -0.59 14.55 -3.90
C SER A 113 0.23 15.40 -2.93
N ILE A 114 -0.20 15.50 -1.66
CA ILE A 114 0.49 16.19 -0.57
C ILE A 114 1.76 15.43 -0.13
N TRP A 115 1.89 14.15 -0.49
CA TRP A 115 3.07 13.31 -0.21
C TRP A 115 4.28 13.62 -1.10
N ASN A 116 4.16 14.58 -2.03
CA ASN A 116 5.21 14.94 -3.00
C ASN A 116 6.26 15.94 -2.47
N GLN A 117 6.28 16.23 -1.16
CA GLN A 117 7.40 16.98 -0.58
C GLN A 117 8.54 16.02 -0.29
N ARG A 118 9.70 16.29 -0.91
CA ARG A 118 10.95 15.53 -0.76
C ARG A 118 11.12 15.06 0.68
N LEU A 119 11.23 13.75 0.82
CA LEU A 119 11.79 13.14 2.00
C LEU A 119 13.20 13.70 2.20
N GLY A 120 13.47 14.22 3.40
CA GLY A 120 14.79 14.74 3.74
C GLY A 120 15.79 13.60 3.80
N GLU A 121 16.98 13.78 3.23
CA GLU A 121 18.07 12.81 3.26
C GLU A 121 18.27 12.25 4.68
N SER A 122 17.86 11.00 4.94
CA SER A 122 18.18 10.36 6.22
C SER A 122 19.63 9.86 6.24
N LYS A 123 20.25 10.00 7.41
CA LYS A 123 21.45 9.26 7.75
C LYS A 123 21.00 7.85 8.13
N ASN A 124 21.46 6.85 7.40
CA ASN A 124 21.31 5.44 7.74
C ASN A 124 21.87 5.19 9.15
N ASP A 125 21.00 5.15 10.16
CA ASP A 125 21.28 4.41 11.37
C ASP A 125 21.05 2.93 11.05
N ASN A 126 22.11 2.13 11.20
CA ASN A 126 22.17 0.69 10.93
C ASN A 126 21.20 -0.11 11.82
N GLN A 127 19.89 0.04 11.66
CA GLN A 127 18.93 -0.93 12.14
C GLN A 127 18.82 -2.07 11.13
N ASP A 128 19.18 -3.27 11.59
CA ASP A 128 19.15 -4.51 10.84
C ASP A 128 17.68 -4.95 10.67
N PHE A 129 16.97 -4.31 9.74
CA PHE A 129 15.60 -4.70 9.41
C PHE A 129 15.63 -5.99 8.58
N SER A 130 14.94 -7.02 9.05
CA SER A 130 14.74 -8.23 8.25
C SER A 130 14.00 -7.88 6.95
N ILE A 131 14.59 -8.23 5.80
CA ILE A 131 13.97 -8.02 4.47
C ILE A 131 12.55 -8.59 4.47
N ILE A 132 11.61 -7.75 4.05
CA ILE A 132 10.19 -8.09 4.05
C ILE A 132 9.83 -8.77 2.75
N LYS A 133 9.37 -10.02 2.85
CA LYS A 133 9.03 -10.83 1.68
C LYS A 133 7.55 -10.74 1.38
N TYR A 134 7.21 -10.26 0.20
CA TYR A 134 5.83 -10.17 -0.28
C TYR A 134 5.35 -11.47 -0.93
N SER A 135 5.44 -12.58 -0.20
CA SER A 135 5.38 -13.94 -0.76
C SER A 135 4.12 -14.27 -1.57
N TYR A 136 3.01 -13.56 -1.33
CA TYR A 136 1.73 -13.80 -2.00
C TYR A 136 1.30 -12.64 -2.90
N LEU A 137 2.11 -11.59 -3.05
CA LEU A 137 1.73 -10.42 -3.83
C LEU A 137 1.63 -10.79 -5.33
N ILE A 138 0.46 -10.53 -5.90
CA ILE A 138 0.13 -10.77 -7.30
C ILE A 138 -0.03 -9.44 -8.02
N ASN A 139 -0.63 -8.44 -7.38
CA ASN A 139 -0.88 -7.14 -8.01
C ASN A 139 -0.40 -6.01 -7.11
N LEU A 140 0.41 -5.13 -7.69
CA LEU A 140 0.91 -3.92 -7.05
C LEU A 140 0.53 -2.71 -7.90
N THR A 141 -0.21 -1.78 -7.31
CA THR A 141 -0.58 -0.52 -7.96
C THR A 141 0.01 0.65 -7.19
N LEU A 142 0.82 1.46 -7.88
CA LEU A 142 1.60 2.57 -7.33
C LEU A 142 1.31 3.91 -8.03
N TYR A 143 0.13 4.07 -8.62
CA TYR A 143 -0.26 5.34 -9.22
C TYR A 143 -0.19 6.45 -8.17
N PHE A 144 0.41 7.58 -8.55
CA PHE A 144 0.62 8.75 -7.68
C PHE A 144 1.52 8.52 -6.46
N ALA A 145 2.12 7.35 -6.30
CA ALA A 145 3.12 7.11 -5.26
C ALA A 145 4.35 8.02 -5.46
N HIS A 146 4.95 8.50 -4.37
CA HIS A 146 6.25 9.18 -4.46
C HIS A 146 7.32 8.21 -4.95
N ASP A 147 8.34 8.72 -5.65
CA ASP A 147 9.43 7.92 -6.22
C ASP A 147 10.11 7.07 -5.14
N ASP A 148 10.27 7.58 -3.91
CA ASP A 148 10.87 6.84 -2.80
C ASP A 148 10.09 5.57 -2.42
N TYR A 149 8.74 5.60 -2.44
CA TYR A 149 7.96 4.38 -2.18
C TYR A 149 8.11 3.37 -3.31
N ILE A 150 8.16 3.87 -4.54
CA ILE A 150 8.38 3.01 -5.70
C ILE A 150 9.78 2.37 -5.59
N GLU A 151 10.78 3.14 -5.19
CA GLU A 151 12.12 2.61 -4.90
C GLU A 151 12.10 1.56 -3.81
N GLU A 152 11.35 1.73 -2.71
CA GLU A 152 11.24 0.69 -1.68
C GLU A 152 10.74 -0.66 -2.23
N PHE A 153 9.88 -0.66 -3.25
CA PHE A 153 9.41 -1.90 -3.91
C PHE A 153 10.35 -2.41 -5.00
N LEU A 154 11.08 -1.52 -5.69
CA LEU A 154 11.93 -1.87 -6.83
C LEU A 154 13.41 -2.01 -6.47
N VAL A 155 13.81 -1.62 -5.28
CA VAL A 155 15.16 -1.76 -4.74
C VAL A 155 15.02 -2.78 -3.61
N ASP A 156 15.52 -4.00 -3.82
CA ASP A 156 15.42 -5.13 -2.86
C ASP A 156 16.22 -4.90 -1.53
N THR A 157 16.32 -3.66 -1.05
CA THR A 157 17.04 -3.29 0.19
C THR A 157 16.25 -3.66 1.43
N ASN A 158 14.97 -3.25 1.47
CA ASN A 158 14.10 -3.47 2.63
C ASN A 158 12.96 -4.44 2.32
N THR A 159 12.71 -4.69 1.04
CA THR A 159 11.57 -5.46 0.56
C THR A 159 12.00 -6.43 -0.53
N CYS A 160 11.18 -7.44 -0.80
CA CYS A 160 11.47 -8.41 -1.85
C CYS A 160 10.16 -8.83 -2.52
N LEU A 161 10.00 -8.43 -3.78
CA LEU A 161 8.90 -8.88 -4.63
C LEU A 161 9.04 -10.41 -4.89
N PRO A 162 7.91 -11.15 -4.92
CA PRO A 162 7.93 -12.55 -5.29
C PRO A 162 8.31 -12.70 -6.76
N ASN A 163 9.00 -13.79 -7.09
CA ASN A 163 9.47 -14.04 -8.44
C ASN A 163 8.30 -14.37 -9.37
N ASN A 164 8.19 -13.64 -10.48
CA ASN A 164 7.37 -13.94 -11.66
C ASN A 164 5.87 -14.04 -11.38
N THR A 165 5.36 -13.38 -10.35
CA THR A 165 3.92 -13.33 -10.05
C THR A 165 3.36 -11.91 -10.03
N VAL A 166 4.21 -10.89 -9.96
CA VAL A 166 3.74 -9.52 -9.73
C VAL A 166 3.36 -8.83 -11.04
N HIS A 167 2.13 -8.32 -11.06
CA HIS A 167 1.60 -7.36 -12.03
C HIS A 167 1.76 -5.96 -11.45
N LEU A 168 2.64 -5.14 -12.05
CA LEU A 168 2.89 -3.76 -11.60
C LEU A 168 2.06 -2.76 -12.43
N ASN A 169 1.35 -1.86 -11.75
CA ASN A 169 0.63 -0.74 -12.34
C ASN A 169 1.26 0.58 -11.84
N ILE A 170 1.83 1.39 -12.73
CA ILE A 170 2.61 2.58 -12.40
C ILE A 170 2.59 3.60 -13.56
N TYR A 171 2.84 4.89 -13.30
CA TYR A 171 3.07 5.85 -14.37
C TYR A 171 4.43 5.61 -15.05
N TYR A 172 4.50 5.74 -16.37
CA TYR A 172 5.75 5.58 -17.12
C TYR A 172 6.84 6.52 -16.60
N GLU A 173 6.49 7.78 -16.36
CA GLU A 173 7.42 8.82 -15.93
C GLU A 173 7.99 8.53 -14.53
N GLN A 174 7.19 7.91 -13.65
CA GLN A 174 7.66 7.46 -12.34
C GLN A 174 8.66 6.32 -12.47
N LEU A 175 8.32 5.31 -13.29
CA LEU A 175 9.19 4.17 -13.53
C LEU A 175 10.51 4.59 -14.20
N GLU A 176 10.46 5.51 -15.15
CA GLU A 176 11.63 6.08 -15.81
C GLU A 176 12.54 6.81 -14.81
N ARG A 177 11.98 7.61 -13.90
CA ARG A 177 12.76 8.30 -12.85
C ARG A 177 13.44 7.32 -11.90
N VAL A 178 12.72 6.39 -11.28
CA VAL A 178 13.31 5.45 -10.30
C VAL A 178 14.32 4.47 -10.90
N THR A 179 14.17 4.15 -12.19
CA THR A 179 15.12 3.29 -12.92
C THR A 179 16.28 4.08 -13.53
N HIS A 180 16.32 5.40 -13.37
CA HIS A 180 17.26 6.31 -14.03
C HIS A 180 17.29 6.08 -15.55
N ASN A 181 16.15 6.24 -16.22
CA ASN A 181 15.97 5.92 -17.63
C ASN A 181 16.38 4.47 -17.97
N PHE A 182 16.01 3.51 -17.11
CA PHE A 182 16.36 2.10 -17.28
C PHE A 182 17.87 1.85 -17.37
N THR A 183 18.66 2.49 -16.49
CA THR A 183 20.12 2.28 -16.38
C THR A 183 20.62 1.86 -15.00
N ARG A 184 19.77 1.96 -13.96
CA ARG A 184 20.10 1.55 -12.58
C ARG A 184 20.00 0.03 -12.39
N ASP A 185 21.14 -0.66 -12.30
CA ASP A 185 21.19 -2.13 -12.19
C ASP A 185 20.41 -2.72 -11.00
N ILE A 186 20.36 -2.02 -9.87
CA ILE A 186 19.67 -2.52 -8.67
C ILE A 186 18.16 -2.67 -8.94
N THR A 187 17.54 -1.70 -9.61
CA THR A 187 16.12 -1.79 -9.95
C THR A 187 15.85 -2.80 -11.06
N ARG A 188 16.84 -3.07 -11.92
CA ARG A 188 16.76 -4.11 -12.96
C ARG A 188 16.48 -5.48 -12.37
N ILE A 189 17.10 -5.82 -11.23
CA ILE A 189 16.93 -7.11 -10.57
C ILE A 189 15.48 -7.33 -10.15
N SER A 190 14.85 -6.33 -9.53
CA SER A 190 13.45 -6.43 -9.09
C SER A 190 12.47 -6.32 -10.26
N CYS A 191 12.75 -5.46 -11.26
CA CYS A 191 11.98 -5.38 -12.50
C CYS A 191 11.97 -6.70 -13.28
N ALA A 192 13.07 -7.46 -13.24
CA ALA A 192 13.15 -8.76 -13.89
C ALA A 192 12.23 -9.83 -13.27
N LYS A 193 11.71 -9.60 -12.05
CA LYS A 193 10.74 -10.48 -11.39
C LYS A 193 9.28 -10.22 -11.79
N LEU A 194 9.02 -9.15 -12.54
CA LEU A 194 7.65 -8.77 -12.91
C LEU A 194 7.10 -9.70 -14.00
N ASN A 195 5.84 -10.11 -13.84
CA ASN A 195 5.11 -10.92 -14.82
C ASN A 195 4.28 -10.05 -15.79
N SER A 196 3.95 -8.83 -15.38
CA SER A 196 3.21 -7.88 -16.20
C SER A 196 3.50 -6.45 -15.77
N LEU A 197 3.47 -5.53 -16.72
CA LEU A 197 3.63 -4.09 -16.48
C LEU A 197 2.54 -3.30 -17.21
N CYS A 198 1.85 -2.43 -16.47
CA CYS A 198 0.86 -1.50 -16.99
C CYS A 198 1.32 -0.06 -16.74
N LEU A 199 1.48 0.72 -17.82
CA LEU A 199 2.10 2.05 -17.80
C LEU A 199 1.10 3.18 -18.06
N ASN A 200 -0.14 3.05 -17.58
CA ASN A 200 -1.24 4.01 -17.79
C ASN A 200 -1.32 4.59 -19.22
N GLY A 201 -1.43 3.72 -20.24
CA GLY A 201 -1.59 4.13 -21.63
C GLY A 201 -0.29 4.32 -22.42
N HIS A 202 0.88 4.21 -21.77
CA HIS A 202 2.17 4.22 -22.44
C HIS A 202 2.59 2.80 -22.85
N ARG A 203 3.41 2.70 -23.90
CA ARG A 203 4.08 1.46 -24.29
C ARG A 203 5.50 1.47 -23.73
N LEU A 204 5.99 0.31 -23.31
CA LEU A 204 7.38 0.16 -22.91
C LEU A 204 8.28 0.41 -24.14
N PRO A 205 9.30 1.30 -24.04
CA PRO A 205 10.20 1.55 -25.15
C PRO A 205 11.14 0.36 -25.40
N GLU A 206 11.62 0.21 -26.63
CA GLU A 206 12.42 -0.95 -27.05
C GLU A 206 13.67 -1.15 -26.20
N TYR A 207 14.37 -0.06 -25.86
CA TYR A 207 15.60 -0.10 -25.08
C TYR A 207 15.38 -0.54 -23.62
N ALA A 208 14.14 -0.51 -23.13
CA ALA A 208 13.80 -0.92 -21.77
C ALA A 208 13.34 -2.39 -21.70
N LYS A 209 13.22 -3.12 -22.81
CA LYS A 209 12.82 -4.54 -22.79
C LYS A 209 13.79 -5.41 -22.00
N ASP A 210 15.08 -5.09 -22.04
CA ASP A 210 16.14 -5.78 -21.29
C ASP A 210 16.02 -5.62 -19.76
N TYR A 211 15.15 -4.73 -19.28
CA TYR A 211 14.77 -4.60 -17.87
C TYR A 211 13.66 -5.56 -17.45
N PHE A 212 12.90 -6.08 -18.41
CA PHE A 212 11.70 -6.89 -18.16
C PHE A 212 11.69 -8.14 -19.05
N PRO A 213 12.61 -9.09 -18.83
CA PRO A 213 12.82 -10.28 -19.69
C PRO A 213 11.62 -11.23 -19.78
N HIS A 214 10.59 -11.05 -18.97
CA HIS A 214 9.40 -11.88 -18.94
C HIS A 214 8.15 -11.21 -19.57
N LEU A 215 8.29 -9.99 -20.09
CA LEU A 215 7.21 -9.20 -20.70
C LEU A 215 7.19 -9.23 -22.23
#